data_AF-A0A3M7QVS3-F1
#
_entry.id   AF-A0A3M7QVS3-F1
#
_cell.length_a   1.000
_cell.length_b   1.000
_cell.length_c   1.000
_cell.angle_alpha   90.00
_cell.angle_beta   90.00
_cell.angle_gamma   90.00
#
_symmetry.space_group_name_H-M   'P 1'
#
loop_
_entity.id
_entity.type
_entity.pdbx_description
1 polymer ?
#
loop_
_entity_poly.entity_id
_entity_poly.type
_entity_poly.pdbx_seq_one_letter_code
_entity_poly.pdbx_strand_id
1 'polypeptide(L)'
;MKSLTILVTLSMLNTFGYCSHFYGGSISWKATNPDAISNIDVLIQWRFFWRSTMSANHRCDDTKILNGNLIGDTGAINCVTGCTPTTFNIDSKVICSDYSLSNDWSGGQRSTLVTFVSPVYTEGTFTGGAWLTLNTGGGSWELRFKMNLTKRDDTLK
;
A
#
# COMPACT_ATOMS: atom_id res chain seq x y z
N MET A 1 -35.51 33.64 13.53
CA MET A 1 -34.43 33.74 12.52
C MET A 1 -33.00 33.47 13.03
N LYS A 2 -32.77 33.05 14.29
CA LYS A 2 -31.42 32.64 14.74
C LYS A 2 -31.21 31.12 14.75
N SER A 3 -32.30 30.34 14.88
CA SER A 3 -32.24 28.87 14.95
C SER A 3 -32.01 28.18 13.60
N LEU A 4 -32.39 28.81 12.48
CA LEU A 4 -32.23 28.25 11.14
C LEU A 4 -30.77 28.34 10.66
N THR A 5 -30.05 29.38 11.06
CA THR A 5 -28.64 29.60 10.70
C THR A 5 -27.67 28.65 11.41
N ILE A 6 -28.05 28.16 12.60
CA ILE A 6 -27.26 27.19 13.38
C ILE A 6 -27.37 25.78 12.78
N LEU A 7 -28.54 25.38 12.26
CA LEU A 7 -28.69 24.09 11.59
C LEU A 7 -27.92 24.01 10.27
N VAL A 8 -27.88 25.10 9.50
CA VAL A 8 -27.17 25.16 8.21
C VAL A 8 -25.65 25.16 8.38
N THR A 9 -25.14 25.68 9.50
CA THR A 9 -23.69 25.65 9.81
C THR A 9 -23.24 24.30 10.36
N LEU A 10 -24.10 23.58 11.10
CA LEU A 10 -23.80 22.23 11.60
C LEU A 10 -23.81 21.16 10.49
N SER A 11 -24.60 21.35 9.42
CA SER A 11 -24.58 20.48 8.24
C SER A 11 -23.33 20.65 7.36
N MET A 12 -22.67 21.81 7.40
CA MET A 12 -21.42 22.05 6.65
C MET A 12 -20.16 21.57 7.38
N LEU A 13 -20.26 21.20 8.66
CA LEU A 13 -19.17 20.60 9.44
C LEU A 13 -19.14 19.07 9.37
N ASN A 14 -20.10 18.45 8.67
CA ASN A 14 -20.04 17.03 8.31
C ASN A 14 -19.25 16.89 7.01
N THR A 15 -17.95 17.16 7.04
CA THR A 15 -17.06 16.54 6.07
C THR A 15 -17.07 15.05 6.39
N PHE A 16 -17.95 14.29 5.73
CA PHE A 16 -17.84 12.85 5.71
C PHE A 16 -16.44 12.53 5.17
N GLY A 17 -15.53 12.16 6.06
CA GLY A 17 -14.29 11.50 5.66
C GLY A 17 -14.68 10.15 5.09
N TYR A 18 -15.06 10.10 3.80
CA TYR A 18 -15.30 8.86 3.06
C TYR A 18 -13.97 8.18 2.78
N CYS A 19 -13.39 7.64 3.83
CA CYS A 19 -12.38 6.62 3.75
C CYS A 19 -13.13 5.30 3.62
N SER A 20 -13.19 4.74 2.40
CA SER A 20 -14.14 3.65 2.10
C SER A 20 -13.71 2.71 0.97
N HIS A 21 -12.43 2.68 0.57
CA HIS A 21 -12.08 2.09 -0.74
C HIS A 21 -10.80 1.25 -0.79
N PHE A 22 -10.05 1.10 0.29
CA PHE A 22 -8.96 0.14 0.37
C PHE A 22 -9.39 -1.05 1.22
N TYR A 23 -9.38 -2.25 0.62
CA TYR A 23 -9.72 -3.52 1.29
C TYR A 23 -8.55 -4.11 2.07
N GLY A 24 -7.35 -3.54 1.95
CA GLY A 24 -6.13 -4.10 2.53
C GLY A 24 -5.21 -4.70 1.48
N GLY A 25 -4.27 -5.48 1.97
CA GLY A 25 -3.32 -6.21 1.14
C GLY A 25 -2.11 -6.68 1.92
N SER A 26 -1.05 -7.02 1.19
CA SER A 26 0.20 -7.52 1.76
C SER A 26 1.40 -6.88 1.09
N ILE A 27 2.48 -6.76 1.87
CA ILE A 27 3.81 -6.41 1.38
C ILE A 27 4.74 -7.53 1.83
N SER A 28 5.44 -8.15 0.89
CA SER A 28 6.42 -9.19 1.13
C SER A 28 7.76 -8.79 0.53
N TRP A 29 8.82 -9.42 1.02
CA TRP A 29 10.17 -9.14 0.55
C TRP A 29 11.02 -10.41 0.59
N LYS A 30 12.04 -10.46 -0.27
CA LYS A 30 13.10 -11.47 -0.21
C LYS A 30 14.41 -10.91 -0.74
N ALA A 31 15.53 -11.25 -0.10
CA ALA A 31 16.84 -11.03 -0.69
C ALA A 31 17.01 -11.95 -1.91
N THR A 32 17.47 -11.41 -3.04
CA THR A 32 17.74 -12.19 -4.26
C THR A 32 19.17 -12.69 -4.34
N ASN A 33 20.07 -12.10 -3.54
CA ASN A 33 21.48 -12.50 -3.37
C ASN A 33 21.79 -12.73 -1.87
N PRO A 34 21.24 -13.78 -1.25
CA PRO A 34 21.24 -13.94 0.21
C PRO A 34 22.63 -14.07 0.85
N ASP A 35 23.68 -14.39 0.07
CA ASP A 35 25.05 -14.52 0.56
C ASP A 35 25.80 -13.18 0.61
N ALA A 36 25.27 -12.13 -0.01
CA ALA A 36 25.90 -10.83 -0.10
C ALA A 36 25.95 -10.15 1.28
N ILE A 37 27.13 -9.62 1.63
CA ILE A 37 27.36 -8.83 2.86
C ILE A 37 27.28 -7.32 2.61
N SER A 38 27.14 -6.92 1.34
CA SER A 38 27.00 -5.55 0.86
C SER A 38 26.29 -5.57 -0.49
N ASN A 39 25.57 -4.53 -0.85
CA ASN A 39 24.76 -4.48 -2.08
C ASN A 39 23.76 -5.65 -2.15
N ILE A 40 22.98 -5.80 -1.09
CA ILE A 40 21.92 -6.80 -0.99
C ILE A 40 20.75 -6.33 -1.84
N ASP A 41 20.43 -7.09 -2.88
CA ASP A 41 19.27 -6.88 -3.72
C ASP A 41 18.05 -7.52 -3.06
N VAL A 42 17.01 -6.72 -2.87
CA VAL A 42 15.77 -7.14 -2.23
C VAL A 42 14.63 -6.96 -3.21
N LEU A 43 13.97 -8.06 -3.55
CA LEU A 43 12.70 -8.02 -4.27
C LEU A 43 11.59 -7.70 -3.26
N ILE A 44 11.02 -6.52 -3.36
CA ILE A 44 9.83 -6.12 -2.61
C ILE A 44 8.63 -6.31 -3.51
N GLN A 45 7.61 -7.01 -3.01
CA GLN A 45 6.36 -7.28 -3.71
C GLN A 45 5.19 -6.79 -2.87
N TRP A 46 4.19 -6.20 -3.52
CA TRP A 46 2.98 -5.78 -2.84
C TRP A 46 1.77 -6.21 -3.65
N ARG A 47 0.72 -6.55 -2.91
CA ARG A 47 -0.59 -6.94 -3.44
C ARG A 47 -1.65 -6.17 -2.69
N PHE A 48 -2.41 -5.34 -3.39
CA PHE A 48 -3.38 -4.44 -2.80
C PHE A 48 -4.75 -4.62 -3.44
N PHE A 49 -5.78 -4.40 -2.63
CA PHE A 49 -7.17 -4.57 -3.01
C PHE A 49 -7.96 -3.30 -2.74
N TRP A 50 -8.82 -2.97 -3.69
CA TRP A 50 -9.56 -1.72 -3.72
C TRP A 50 -11.03 -1.97 -3.97
N ARG A 51 -11.88 -1.09 -3.48
CA ARG A 51 -13.30 -1.05 -3.80
C ARG A 51 -13.49 -0.67 -5.26
N SER A 52 -14.01 -1.60 -6.05
CA SER A 52 -14.07 -1.47 -7.50
C SER A 52 -14.94 -0.30 -7.93
N THR A 53 -16.05 -0.05 -7.22
CA THR A 53 -17.01 1.01 -7.54
C THR A 53 -16.58 2.41 -7.09
N MET A 54 -15.48 2.54 -6.33
CA MET A 54 -15.06 3.84 -5.81
C MET A 54 -14.66 4.80 -6.94
N SER A 55 -13.90 4.33 -7.93
CA SER A 55 -13.52 5.13 -9.09
C SER A 55 -13.09 4.28 -10.28
N ALA A 56 -12.99 4.90 -11.46
CA ALA A 56 -12.40 4.27 -12.64
C ALA A 56 -10.93 3.84 -12.44
N ASN A 57 -10.20 4.45 -11.52
CA ASN A 57 -8.82 4.07 -11.19
C ASN A 57 -8.75 2.83 -10.29
N HIS A 58 -9.80 2.55 -9.50
CA HIS A 58 -9.88 1.36 -8.66
C HIS A 58 -10.44 0.15 -9.41
N ARG A 59 -11.34 0.42 -10.37
CA ARG A 59 -11.99 -0.63 -11.15
C ARG A 59 -10.98 -1.45 -11.94
N CYS A 60 -11.12 -2.77 -11.84
CA CYS A 60 -10.55 -3.70 -12.81
C CYS A 60 -11.63 -4.41 -13.62
N ASP A 61 -11.25 -4.82 -14.83
CA ASP A 61 -12.03 -5.61 -15.78
C ASP A 61 -11.07 -6.44 -16.64
N ASP A 62 -11.63 -7.30 -17.50
CA ASP A 62 -10.85 -8.18 -18.36
C ASP A 62 -9.92 -7.41 -19.31
N THR A 63 -10.28 -6.20 -19.72
CA THR A 63 -9.44 -5.36 -20.59
C THR A 63 -8.22 -4.86 -19.82
N LYS A 64 -8.40 -4.43 -18.58
CA LYS A 64 -7.30 -3.99 -17.70
C LYS A 64 -6.38 -5.14 -17.33
N ILE A 65 -6.90 -6.36 -17.12
CA ILE A 65 -6.08 -7.55 -16.91
C ILE A 65 -5.24 -7.84 -18.16
N LEU A 66 -5.87 -7.90 -19.33
CA LEU A 66 -5.20 -8.21 -20.59
C LEU A 66 -4.08 -7.21 -20.91
N ASN A 67 -4.31 -5.92 -20.65
CA ASN A 67 -3.36 -4.85 -20.95
C ASN A 67 -2.33 -4.61 -19.83
N GLY A 68 -2.44 -5.29 -18.69
CA GLY A 68 -1.58 -5.05 -17.54
C GLY A 68 -1.73 -3.64 -16.95
N ASN A 69 -2.94 -3.09 -16.99
CA ASN A 69 -3.20 -1.72 -16.54
C ASN A 69 -3.08 -1.57 -15.02
N LEU A 70 -2.60 -0.40 -14.60
CA LEU A 70 -2.53 -0.04 -13.19
C LEU A 70 -3.90 0.30 -12.61
N ILE A 71 -4.12 -0.13 -11.37
CA ILE A 71 -5.25 0.24 -10.53
C ILE A 71 -4.79 0.69 -9.14
N GLY A 72 -5.67 1.41 -8.45
CA GLY A 72 -5.46 1.91 -7.09
C GLY A 72 -5.21 3.41 -7.02
N ASP A 73 -5.11 3.92 -5.80
CA ASP A 73 -4.85 5.34 -5.56
C ASP A 73 -3.39 5.73 -5.73
N THR A 74 -3.20 7.03 -5.91
CA THR A 74 -1.89 7.65 -5.78
C THR A 74 -1.44 7.59 -4.32
N GLY A 75 -0.26 7.03 -4.10
CA GLY A 75 0.35 6.88 -2.79
C GLY A 75 1.70 6.18 -2.93
N ALA A 76 2.39 5.99 -1.81
CA ALA A 76 3.68 5.32 -1.82
C ALA A 76 3.90 4.47 -0.57
N ILE A 77 4.59 3.35 -0.76
CA ILE A 77 5.25 2.62 0.32
C ILE A 77 6.52 3.40 0.66
N ASN A 78 6.50 4.04 1.82
CA ASN A 78 7.53 4.93 2.31
C ASN A 78 8.51 4.20 3.22
N CYS A 79 9.74 4.67 3.22
CA CYS A 79 10.72 4.31 4.24
C CYS A 79 10.36 4.94 5.59
N VAL A 80 10.47 4.17 6.68
CA VAL A 80 10.39 4.69 8.06
C VAL A 80 11.76 4.67 8.74
N THR A 81 12.53 3.60 8.57
CA THR A 81 13.82 3.42 9.27
C THR A 81 14.78 2.60 8.42
N GLY A 82 16.08 2.92 8.49
CA GLY A 82 17.15 2.08 7.95
C GLY A 82 17.18 1.93 6.43
N CYS A 83 16.77 2.97 5.71
CA CYS A 83 16.72 2.93 4.25
C CYS A 83 17.88 3.68 3.59
N THR A 84 18.57 4.56 4.31
CA THR A 84 19.69 5.36 3.77
C THR A 84 20.75 4.48 3.09
N PRO A 85 21.20 4.82 1.86
CA PRO A 85 20.89 6.03 1.06
C PRO A 85 19.58 5.96 0.25
N THR A 86 18.89 4.84 0.29
CA THR A 86 17.73 4.53 -0.53
C THR A 86 16.43 5.12 0.06
N THR A 87 15.67 5.83 -0.75
CA THR A 87 14.26 6.14 -0.46
C THR A 87 13.41 5.27 -1.36
N PHE A 88 12.63 4.33 -0.83
CA PHE A 88 11.94 3.37 -1.69
C PHE A 88 10.82 4.04 -2.51
N ASN A 89 10.13 5.06 -1.94
CA ASN A 89 9.01 5.80 -2.53
C ASN A 89 8.22 4.98 -3.57
N ILE A 90 7.87 3.74 -3.20
CA ILE A 90 7.39 2.75 -4.16
C ILE A 90 5.93 3.08 -4.41
N ASP A 91 5.58 3.38 -5.65
CA ASP A 91 4.20 3.64 -6.05
C ASP A 91 3.27 2.52 -5.57
N SER A 92 2.21 2.91 -4.84
CA SER A 92 1.24 1.98 -4.28
C SER A 92 0.33 1.33 -5.30
N LYS A 93 0.24 1.85 -6.53
CA LYS A 93 -0.60 1.23 -7.57
C LYS A 93 -0.15 -0.19 -7.85
N VAL A 94 -1.07 -1.02 -8.31
CA VAL A 94 -0.82 -2.42 -8.67
C VAL A 94 -1.26 -2.70 -10.09
N ILE A 95 -0.63 -3.65 -10.77
CA ILE A 95 -1.11 -4.16 -12.05
C ILE A 95 -2.32 -5.04 -11.74
N CYS A 96 -3.45 -4.78 -12.38
CA CYS A 96 -4.63 -5.59 -12.10
C CYS A 96 -4.41 -7.06 -12.48
N SER A 97 -4.76 -7.97 -11.57
CA SER A 97 -4.77 -9.41 -11.80
C SER A 97 -6.13 -10.07 -11.59
N ASP A 98 -7.05 -9.45 -10.85
CA ASP A 98 -8.31 -10.08 -10.45
C ASP A 98 -9.33 -9.06 -9.94
N TYR A 99 -10.61 -9.42 -10.03
CA TYR A 99 -11.72 -8.62 -9.51
C TYR A 99 -12.94 -9.50 -9.20
N SER A 100 -13.86 -8.96 -8.40
CA SER A 100 -15.18 -9.54 -8.16
C SER A 100 -16.23 -8.45 -8.22
N LEU A 101 -17.10 -8.51 -9.23
CA LEU A 101 -18.21 -7.57 -9.37
C LEU A 101 -19.26 -7.77 -8.26
N SER A 102 -19.50 -9.01 -7.84
CA SER A 102 -20.48 -9.34 -6.79
C SER A 102 -20.03 -8.89 -5.40
N ASN A 103 -18.71 -8.91 -5.13
CA ASN A 103 -18.14 -8.50 -3.86
C ASN A 103 -17.50 -7.10 -3.91
N ASP A 104 -17.68 -6.37 -5.01
CA ASP A 104 -17.21 -4.99 -5.20
C ASP A 104 -15.72 -4.76 -4.96
N TRP A 105 -14.85 -5.69 -5.35
CA TRP A 105 -13.41 -5.54 -5.16
C TRP A 105 -12.61 -5.74 -6.45
N SER A 106 -11.46 -5.09 -6.52
CA SER A 106 -10.45 -5.23 -7.57
C SER A 106 -9.08 -5.32 -6.93
N GLY A 107 -8.23 -6.19 -7.47
CA GLY A 107 -6.97 -6.59 -6.87
C GLY A 107 -5.86 -6.72 -7.89
N GLY A 108 -4.64 -6.53 -7.42
CA GLY A 108 -3.47 -6.59 -8.27
C GLY A 108 -2.21 -6.74 -7.48
N GLN A 109 -1.11 -6.97 -8.19
CA GLN A 109 0.21 -7.05 -7.59
C GLN A 109 1.26 -6.31 -8.41
N ARG A 110 2.32 -5.88 -7.75
CA ARG A 110 3.55 -5.38 -8.37
C ARG A 110 4.76 -5.76 -7.52
N SER A 111 5.92 -5.58 -8.12
CA SER A 111 7.19 -5.78 -7.45
C SER A 111 8.24 -4.82 -7.97
N THR A 112 9.23 -4.53 -7.14
CA THR A 112 10.42 -3.78 -7.52
C THR A 112 11.65 -4.36 -6.83
N LEU A 113 12.82 -4.18 -7.46
CA LEU A 113 14.09 -4.53 -6.87
C LEU A 113 14.69 -3.29 -6.20
N VAL A 114 15.20 -3.47 -4.99
CA VAL A 114 15.84 -2.41 -4.20
C VAL A 114 17.20 -2.91 -3.71
N THR A 115 18.25 -2.16 -3.98
CA THR A 115 19.60 -2.51 -3.52
C THR A 115 19.95 -1.77 -2.22
N PHE A 116 20.44 -2.53 -1.24
CA PHE A 116 20.90 -2.05 0.06
C PHE A 116 22.41 -2.20 0.18
N VAL A 117 23.13 -1.08 0.26
CA VAL A 117 24.60 -1.06 0.21
C VAL A 117 25.24 -1.74 1.43
N SER A 118 24.61 -1.66 2.60
CA SER A 118 25.07 -2.25 3.86
C SER A 118 23.94 -3.06 4.51
N PRO A 119 24.23 -4.14 5.28
CA PRO A 119 23.21 -4.88 5.99
C PRO A 119 22.47 -3.98 6.97
N VAL A 120 21.16 -3.88 6.81
CA VAL A 120 20.31 -2.95 7.55
C VAL A 120 19.10 -3.65 8.14
N TYR A 121 18.68 -3.15 9.29
CA TYR A 121 17.31 -3.28 9.73
C TYR A 121 16.50 -2.16 9.06
N THR A 122 15.61 -2.54 8.14
CA THR A 122 14.82 -1.60 7.37
C THR A 122 13.35 -1.78 7.67
N GLU A 123 12.64 -0.67 7.71
CA GLU A 123 11.19 -0.67 7.85
C GLU A 123 10.54 0.20 6.78
N GLY A 124 9.51 -0.34 6.14
CA GLY A 124 8.70 0.37 5.19
C GLY A 124 7.22 0.31 5.56
N THR A 125 6.49 1.34 5.19
CA THR A 125 5.08 1.51 5.54
C THR A 125 4.29 2.05 4.37
N PHE A 126 3.10 1.50 4.15
CA PHE A 126 2.06 2.14 3.37
C PHE A 126 0.99 2.65 4.34
N THR A 127 0.74 3.95 4.32
CA THR A 127 -0.24 4.60 5.20
C THR A 127 -1.17 5.49 4.39
N GLY A 128 -2.39 5.67 4.87
CA GLY A 128 -3.32 6.63 4.27
C GLY A 128 -4.61 6.79 5.05
N GLY A 129 -5.57 7.50 4.44
CA GLY A 129 -6.94 7.58 4.96
C GLY A 129 -7.86 6.50 4.40
N ALA A 130 -7.66 6.07 3.15
CA ALA A 130 -8.52 5.23 2.32
C ALA A 130 -9.15 3.90 2.81
N TRP A 131 -8.94 3.37 4.02
CA TRP A 131 -9.51 2.05 4.39
C TRP A 131 -11.02 2.03 4.30
N LEU A 132 -11.60 0.87 3.99
CA LEU A 132 -13.00 0.66 4.31
C LEU A 132 -13.22 0.94 5.79
N THR A 133 -14.05 1.93 6.07
CA THR A 133 -14.37 2.34 7.45
C THR A 133 -14.85 1.12 8.21
N LEU A 134 -14.27 0.86 9.38
CA LEU A 134 -14.87 -0.07 10.32
C LEU A 134 -16.24 0.50 10.71
N ASN A 135 -17.22 -0.38 10.95
CA ASN A 135 -18.60 0.01 11.25
C ASN A 135 -18.72 0.92 12.49
N THR A 136 -17.65 1.03 13.29
CA THR A 136 -17.48 2.02 14.37
C THR A 136 -16.05 2.57 14.37
N GLY A 137 -15.92 3.91 14.34
CA GLY A 137 -14.65 4.63 14.42
C GLY A 137 -14.01 4.91 13.05
N GLY A 138 -13.82 6.19 12.73
CA GLY A 138 -12.88 6.58 11.66
C GLY A 138 -11.45 6.25 12.09
N GLY A 139 -10.62 5.79 11.17
CA GLY A 139 -9.25 5.37 11.47
C GLY A 139 -8.29 5.67 10.32
N SER A 140 -7.05 5.98 10.67
CA SER A 140 -5.93 5.88 9.75
C SER A 140 -5.44 4.44 9.74
N TRP A 141 -4.80 4.07 8.65
CA TRP A 141 -4.37 2.70 8.45
C TRP A 141 -2.91 2.62 8.07
N GLU A 142 -2.36 1.44 8.34
CA GLU A 142 -0.95 1.16 8.12
C GLU A 142 -0.74 -0.30 7.72
N LEU A 143 -0.03 -0.51 6.61
CA LEU A 143 0.60 -1.78 6.27
C LEU A 143 2.11 -1.60 6.41
N ARG A 144 2.68 -2.21 7.46
CA ARG A 144 4.10 -2.11 7.78
C ARG A 144 4.79 -3.46 7.53
N PHE A 145 6.00 -3.39 6.98
CA PHE A 145 6.90 -4.54 6.87
C PHE A 145 8.28 -4.18 7.42
N LYS A 146 8.94 -5.19 7.98
CA LYS A 146 10.27 -5.10 8.58
C LYS A 146 11.19 -6.09 7.89
N MET A 147 12.39 -5.63 7.58
CA MET A 147 13.44 -6.42 6.95
C MET A 147 14.65 -6.41 7.86
N ASN A 148 15.16 -7.60 8.18
CA ASN A 148 16.47 -7.75 8.77
C ASN A 148 17.38 -8.35 7.70
N LEU A 149 18.24 -7.52 7.12
CA LEU A 149 19.18 -7.92 6.08
C LEU A 149 20.56 -8.27 6.64
N THR A 150 20.72 -8.28 7.97
CA THR A 150 21.94 -8.79 8.60
C THR A 150 22.11 -10.27 8.29
N LYS A 151 23.26 -10.62 7.69
CA LYS A 151 23.63 -12.02 7.46
C LYS A 151 23.66 -12.73 8.81
N ARG A 152 23.03 -13.91 8.87
CA ARG A 152 23.03 -14.70 10.10
C ARG A 152 24.37 -15.39 10.31
N ASP A 153 24.88 -15.36 11.52
CA ASP A 153 26.20 -15.93 11.86
C ASP A 153 26.29 -17.44 11.60
N ASP A 154 25.18 -18.17 11.71
CA ASP A 154 25.12 -19.62 11.45
C ASP A 154 25.20 -19.99 9.95
N THR A 155 25.31 -19.00 9.07
CA THR A 155 25.53 -19.17 7.62
C THR A 155 26.95 -18.77 7.18
N LEU A 156 27.83 -18.41 8.12
CA LEU A 156 29.25 -18.18 7.86
C LEU A 156 29.95 -19.54 7.73
N LYS A 157 30.14 -20.00 6.50
CA LYS A 157 31.04 -21.12 6.16
C LYS A 157 32.31 -20.58 5.51
#